data_AF-A0A3D5E4Y8-F1
#
_entry.id   AF-A0A3D5E4Y8-F1
#
_cell.length_a   1.000
_cell.length_b   1.000
_cell.length_c   1.000
_cell.angle_alpha   90.00
_cell.angle_beta   90.00
_cell.angle_gamma   90.00
#
_symmetry.space_group_name_H-M   'P 1'
#
loop_
_entity.id
_entity.type
_entity.pdbx_description
1 polymer ?
#
loop_
_entity_poly.entity_id
_entity_poly.type
_entity_poly.pdbx_seq_one_letter_code
_entity_poly.pdbx_strand_id
1 'polypeptide(L)'
;MADPIIKFKRSAVAGKKPTIEQLPLGELAINTYDGKLFLRQDTGGVGIATRVVEIGAGTTAGKTFFVTSNGSDSNTGLSIGESFASIKAAAAAAVEKDTIKVLPGTYVENNPIYLPKNVGVEGAELRNCLVSAQNPDQDLFYVGQGNHLTDLSFIGQPATNGAAVIAYTPLVGVSTSIYFDAANLIRQNAQYIAHEAVGYVTSTDYKYTSHTITNADYSPVTGILTATVANHGFNTGDVVQFEHESITFSCTYDGGGNESYPRPTDYAMSRDLPITKKDANTFEVNILETAPSTDTSPHTFVSATTNGLKRATFNLGVSSVTNCVEDVASILNAITHDITRGGNSKSVGAGLSYYNGTNLQHIVGVASETIDVFYRSANISRSIINNATWGSTGSGISSSVTGGTYDRTTGVMTVTAPLHGLIRDDAVKLTGLGFTCP
;
A
#
# COMPACT_ATOMS: atom_id res chain seq x y z
N MET A 1 -70.20 1.59 34.18
CA MET A 1 -69.02 2.44 34.46
C MET A 1 -68.33 2.64 33.13
N ALA A 2 -68.16 3.88 32.67
CA ALA A 2 -67.38 4.13 31.46
C ALA A 2 -65.90 3.91 31.79
N ASP A 3 -65.18 3.18 30.94
CA ASP A 3 -63.75 2.93 31.13
C ASP A 3 -63.00 4.27 31.19
N PRO A 4 -62.07 4.46 32.15
CA PRO A 4 -61.30 5.69 32.21
C PRO A 4 -60.37 5.78 31.01
N ILE A 5 -60.75 6.57 30.01
CA ILE A 5 -59.92 6.89 28.85
C ILE A 5 -58.90 7.94 29.28
N ILE A 6 -57.63 7.55 29.43
CA ILE A 6 -56.52 8.49 29.63
C ILE A 6 -56.31 9.24 28.31
N LYS A 7 -56.50 10.57 28.32
CA LYS A 7 -56.31 11.43 27.15
C LYS A 7 -54.91 12.06 27.20
N PHE A 8 -54.13 11.87 26.14
CA PHE A 8 -52.83 12.53 25.97
C PHE A 8 -52.96 13.75 25.06
N LYS A 9 -52.14 14.79 25.32
CA LYS A 9 -51.96 15.85 24.32
C LYS A 9 -51.19 15.26 23.14
N ARG A 10 -51.66 15.52 21.92
CA ARG A 10 -51.04 14.98 20.71
C ARG A 10 -50.76 16.04 19.66
N SER A 11 -49.67 15.88 18.93
CA SER A 11 -49.33 16.65 17.74
C SER A 11 -48.92 15.69 16.62
N ALA A 12 -49.34 15.97 15.39
CA ALA A 12 -48.89 15.25 14.19
C ALA A 12 -47.98 16.13 13.28
N VAL A 13 -47.53 17.29 13.78
CA VAL A 13 -46.63 18.19 13.05
C VAL A 13 -45.19 17.79 13.34
N ALA A 14 -44.42 17.51 12.29
CA ALA A 14 -42.99 17.16 12.37
C ALA A 14 -42.17 18.19 13.16
N GLY A 15 -41.31 17.73 14.06
CA GLY A 15 -40.41 18.55 14.87
C GLY A 15 -41.11 19.41 15.95
N LYS A 16 -42.44 19.34 16.07
CA LYS A 16 -43.19 20.18 17.02
C LYS A 16 -43.03 19.67 18.45
N LYS A 17 -42.40 20.49 19.28
CA LYS A 17 -42.27 20.30 20.74
C LYS A 17 -43.29 21.20 21.49
N PRO A 18 -43.97 20.70 22.55
CA PRO A 18 -44.87 21.51 23.36
C PRO A 18 -44.12 22.63 24.09
N THR A 19 -44.74 23.81 24.18
CA THR A 19 -44.28 24.88 25.09
C THR A 19 -44.68 24.59 26.54
N ILE A 20 -44.09 25.32 27.49
CA ILE A 20 -44.40 25.20 28.93
C ILE A 20 -45.88 25.47 29.23
N GLU A 21 -46.50 26.39 28.49
CA GLU A 21 -47.93 26.72 28.61
C GLU A 21 -48.81 25.61 28.02
N GLN A 22 -48.35 24.98 26.94
CA GLN A 22 -49.07 23.91 26.26
C GLN A 22 -49.02 22.59 27.03
N LEU A 23 -48.08 22.42 27.95
CA LEU A 23 -47.93 21.22 28.78
C LEU A 23 -47.83 21.58 30.27
N PRO A 24 -48.96 21.65 31.00
CA PRO A 24 -49.00 21.75 32.45
C PRO A 24 -48.21 20.63 33.19
N LEU A 25 -47.84 20.90 34.43
CA LEU A 25 -47.20 19.90 35.31
C LEU A 25 -48.15 18.70 35.53
N GLY A 26 -47.58 17.49 35.55
CA GLY A 26 -48.33 16.24 35.74
C GLY A 26 -48.98 15.66 34.48
N GLU A 27 -48.85 16.33 33.32
CA GLU A 27 -49.41 15.86 32.04
C GLU A 27 -48.35 15.28 31.10
N LEU A 28 -48.80 14.44 30.16
CA LEU A 28 -47.99 13.81 29.12
C LEU A 28 -48.43 14.27 27.72
N ALA A 29 -47.45 14.51 26.84
CA ALA A 29 -47.68 14.86 25.44
C ALA A 29 -46.92 13.95 24.48
N ILE A 30 -47.56 13.60 23.36
CA ILE A 30 -47.02 12.72 22.32
C ILE A 30 -46.95 13.47 20.99
N ASN A 31 -45.83 13.38 20.29
CA ASN A 31 -45.77 13.71 18.87
C ASN A 31 -45.90 12.42 18.05
N THR A 32 -47.02 12.23 17.37
CA THR A 32 -47.33 11.01 16.61
C THR A 32 -46.61 10.95 15.28
N TYR A 33 -46.06 12.07 14.79
CA TYR A 33 -45.21 12.09 13.58
C TYR A 33 -43.78 11.67 13.93
N ASP A 34 -43.22 12.21 15.01
CA ASP A 34 -41.82 11.95 15.40
C ASP A 34 -41.66 10.75 16.36
N GLY A 35 -42.75 10.17 16.86
CA GLY A 35 -42.72 9.09 17.86
C GLY A 35 -42.21 9.51 19.24
N LYS A 36 -42.21 10.81 19.55
CA LYS A 36 -41.61 11.39 20.77
C LYS A 36 -42.62 11.58 21.89
N LEU A 37 -42.18 11.41 23.14
CA LEU A 37 -42.95 11.64 24.36
C LEU A 37 -42.33 12.79 25.17
N PHE A 38 -43.16 13.63 25.79
CA PHE A 38 -42.73 14.79 26.56
C PHE A 38 -43.44 14.86 27.92
N LEU A 39 -42.73 15.33 28.94
CA LEU A 39 -43.28 15.75 30.24
C LEU A 39 -42.76 17.13 30.64
N ARG A 40 -43.48 17.82 31.52
CA ARG A 40 -42.96 19.03 32.18
C ARG A 40 -42.32 18.63 33.51
N GLN A 41 -41.05 18.98 33.69
CA GLN A 41 -40.29 18.73 34.91
C GLN A 41 -40.21 20.01 35.75
N ASP A 42 -40.48 19.87 37.04
CA ASP A 42 -40.14 20.88 38.04
C ASP A 42 -38.67 20.72 38.46
N THR A 43 -37.90 21.82 38.46
CA THR A 43 -36.44 21.78 38.70
C THR A 43 -36.04 22.36 40.07
N GLY A 44 -36.99 22.70 40.95
CA GLY A 44 -36.76 22.86 42.40
C GLY A 44 -35.71 23.90 42.87
N GLY A 45 -35.10 24.69 41.98
CA GLY A 45 -34.02 25.63 42.31
C GLY A 45 -34.14 26.97 41.57
N VAL A 46 -33.80 28.05 42.27
CA VAL A 46 -33.99 29.45 41.87
C VAL A 46 -33.33 29.75 40.51
N GLY A 47 -34.14 30.13 39.51
CA GLY A 47 -33.64 30.74 38.26
C GLY A 47 -34.35 30.33 36.97
N ILE A 48 -35.07 29.21 36.92
CA ILE A 48 -35.97 28.86 35.80
C ILE A 48 -37.10 27.93 36.31
N ALA A 49 -38.35 28.38 36.18
CA ALA A 49 -39.47 27.86 36.98
C ALA A 49 -39.99 26.47 36.58
N THR A 50 -39.71 25.95 35.38
CA THR A 50 -40.02 24.57 34.93
C THR A 50 -39.48 24.39 33.50
N ARG A 51 -39.31 23.16 33.01
CA ARG A 51 -38.96 22.90 31.60
C ARG A 51 -39.75 21.73 31.00
N VAL A 52 -39.95 21.74 29.68
CA VAL A 52 -40.46 20.56 28.94
C VAL A 52 -39.29 19.68 28.53
N VAL A 53 -39.30 18.44 29.03
CA VAL A 53 -38.29 17.40 28.78
C VAL A 53 -38.85 16.41 27.77
N GLU A 54 -38.02 16.03 26.81
CA GLU A 54 -38.30 14.90 25.92
C GLU A 54 -37.87 13.62 26.63
N ILE A 55 -38.81 12.70 26.84
CA ILE A 55 -38.55 11.41 27.48
C ILE A 55 -37.71 10.58 26.52
N GLY A 56 -36.57 10.07 27.01
CA GLY A 56 -35.68 9.26 26.17
C GLY A 56 -34.79 10.07 25.23
N ALA A 57 -34.85 11.40 25.25
CA ALA A 57 -33.79 12.22 24.67
C ALA A 57 -32.57 12.15 25.60
N GLY A 58 -31.68 11.20 25.32
CA GLY A 58 -30.37 11.15 25.97
C GLY A 58 -29.67 12.50 25.83
N THR A 59 -28.96 12.92 26.87
CA THR A 59 -27.96 13.97 26.75
C THR A 59 -26.94 13.55 25.70
N THR A 60 -26.49 14.47 24.85
CA THR A 60 -25.39 14.20 23.90
C THR A 60 -24.04 14.02 24.61
N ALA A 61 -23.99 14.30 25.92
CA ALA A 61 -22.88 14.00 26.82
C ALA A 61 -23.01 12.57 27.36
N GLY A 62 -21.95 11.77 27.22
CA GLY A 62 -21.89 10.43 27.79
C GLY A 62 -21.80 10.45 29.31
N LYS A 63 -21.97 9.27 29.91
CA LYS A 63 -21.95 9.02 31.35
C LYS A 63 -20.53 8.86 31.85
N THR A 64 -20.33 9.08 33.13
CA THR A 64 -19.10 8.69 33.82
C THR A 64 -19.35 7.47 34.68
N PHE A 65 -18.65 6.37 34.39
CA PHE A 65 -18.61 5.19 35.24
C PHE A 65 -17.41 5.25 36.19
N PHE A 66 -17.59 4.87 37.45
CA PHE A 66 -16.53 4.87 38.45
C PHE A 66 -16.05 3.45 38.72
N VAL A 67 -14.74 3.28 38.84
CA VAL A 67 -14.08 2.03 39.22
C VAL A 67 -13.27 2.28 40.49
N THR A 68 -13.45 1.45 41.53
CA THR A 68 -12.67 1.49 42.77
C THR A 68 -12.20 0.09 43.17
N SER A 69 -11.09 0.00 43.89
CA SER A 69 -10.55 -1.28 44.36
C SER A 69 -11.49 -2.05 45.31
N ASN A 70 -12.47 -1.35 45.91
CA ASN A 70 -13.47 -1.91 46.82
C ASN A 70 -14.87 -1.98 46.19
N GLY A 71 -14.98 -1.75 44.88
CA GLY A 71 -16.24 -1.80 44.15
C GLY A 71 -16.82 -3.21 44.00
N SER A 72 -17.90 -3.33 43.24
CA SER A 72 -18.47 -4.62 42.82
C SER A 72 -18.92 -4.56 41.37
N ASP A 73 -18.62 -5.60 40.59
CA ASP A 73 -19.00 -5.69 39.18
C ASP A 73 -20.51 -5.91 38.97
N SER A 74 -21.26 -6.11 40.06
CA SER A 74 -22.73 -6.11 40.08
C SER A 74 -23.34 -4.71 40.18
N ASN A 75 -22.55 -3.67 40.44
CA ASN A 75 -23.05 -2.32 40.66
C ASN A 75 -23.34 -1.60 39.34
N THR A 76 -23.99 -0.43 39.43
CA THR A 76 -24.31 0.38 38.24
C THR A 76 -23.13 1.18 37.69
N GLY A 77 -22.11 1.45 38.51
CA GLY A 77 -20.96 2.28 38.18
C GLY A 77 -21.24 3.79 38.11
N LEU A 78 -22.48 4.26 38.26
CA LEU A 78 -22.85 5.66 38.02
C LEU A 78 -22.48 6.63 39.15
N SER A 79 -21.95 6.10 40.26
CA SER A 79 -21.43 6.89 41.38
C SER A 79 -20.28 6.14 42.05
N ILE A 80 -19.49 6.84 42.87
CA ILE A 80 -18.38 6.24 43.62
C ILE A 80 -18.90 5.15 44.60
N GLY A 81 -20.07 5.36 45.23
CA GLY A 81 -20.65 4.37 46.16
C GLY A 81 -21.18 3.10 45.48
N GLU A 82 -21.42 3.18 44.17
CA GLU A 82 -21.91 2.08 43.33
C GLU A 82 -20.87 1.76 42.24
N SER A 83 -19.57 1.89 42.54
CA SER A 83 -18.50 1.70 41.55
C SER A 83 -18.34 0.22 41.15
N PHE A 84 -17.87 -0.01 39.92
CA PHE A 84 -17.37 -1.31 39.49
C PHE A 84 -16.07 -1.67 40.24
N ALA A 85 -15.79 -2.97 40.38
CA ALA A 85 -14.53 -3.47 40.92
C ALA A 85 -13.44 -3.54 39.84
N SER A 86 -13.83 -3.78 38.59
CA SER A 86 -12.94 -3.90 37.44
C SER A 86 -13.23 -2.87 36.35
N ILE A 87 -12.17 -2.49 35.63
CA ILE A 87 -12.24 -1.69 34.41
C ILE A 87 -12.94 -2.50 33.31
N LYS A 88 -12.76 -3.83 33.27
CA LYS A 88 -13.46 -4.71 32.33
C LYS A 88 -14.97 -4.64 32.47
N ALA A 89 -15.51 -4.69 33.69
CA ALA A 89 -16.95 -4.58 33.91
C ALA A 89 -17.48 -3.20 33.49
N ALA A 90 -16.75 -2.13 33.84
CA ALA A 90 -17.09 -0.78 33.41
C ALA A 90 -17.07 -0.62 31.88
N ALA A 91 -16.09 -1.21 31.19
CA ALA A 91 -15.99 -1.23 29.73
C ALA A 91 -17.13 -1.98 29.06
N ALA A 92 -17.59 -3.09 29.65
CA ALA A 92 -18.74 -3.84 29.16
C ALA A 92 -20.08 -3.09 29.34
N ALA A 93 -20.18 -2.22 30.35
CA ALA A 93 -21.36 -1.39 30.59
C ALA A 93 -21.36 -0.08 29.78
N ALA A 94 -20.19 0.38 29.34
CA ALA A 94 -20.03 1.64 28.62
C ALA A 94 -20.59 1.60 27.19
N VAL A 95 -21.09 2.75 26.72
CA VAL A 95 -21.46 2.98 25.33
C VAL A 95 -20.77 4.22 24.77
N GLU A 96 -20.95 4.49 23.48
CA GLU A 96 -20.28 5.59 22.78
C GLU A 96 -20.40 6.94 23.52
N LYS A 97 -19.27 7.63 23.70
CA LYS A 97 -19.09 8.90 24.44
C LYS A 97 -19.01 8.79 25.97
N ASP A 98 -19.16 7.61 26.55
CA ASP A 98 -19.00 7.44 27.99
C ASP A 98 -17.52 7.55 28.41
N THR A 99 -17.28 7.81 29.68
CA THR A 99 -15.95 7.87 30.30
C THR A 99 -15.91 6.95 31.51
N ILE A 100 -14.84 6.17 31.64
CA ILE A 100 -14.56 5.30 32.78
C ILE A 100 -13.50 6.00 33.63
N LYS A 101 -13.87 6.37 34.85
CA LYS A 101 -13.00 7.02 35.82
C LYS A 101 -12.49 6.00 36.83
N VAL A 102 -11.20 5.74 36.80
CA VAL A 102 -10.52 4.79 37.67
C VAL A 102 -9.93 5.53 38.86
N LEU A 103 -10.37 5.22 40.08
CA LEU A 103 -9.83 5.84 41.29
C LEU A 103 -8.51 5.17 41.73
N PRO A 104 -7.72 5.79 42.62
CA PRO A 104 -6.48 5.19 43.11
C PRO A 104 -6.70 3.78 43.67
N GLY A 105 -5.86 2.84 43.26
CA GLY A 105 -5.98 1.42 43.58
C GLY A 105 -5.17 0.53 42.65
N THR A 106 -5.09 -0.75 43.00
CA THR A 106 -4.50 -1.79 42.17
C THR A 106 -5.59 -2.65 41.56
N TYR A 107 -5.60 -2.75 40.23
CA TYR A 107 -6.61 -3.45 39.45
C TYR A 107 -5.95 -4.59 38.67
N VAL A 108 -6.25 -5.83 39.06
CA VAL A 108 -5.84 -7.02 38.32
C VAL A 108 -6.99 -7.40 37.41
N GLU A 109 -6.81 -7.16 36.12
CA GLU A 109 -7.88 -7.28 35.13
C GLU A 109 -7.85 -8.66 34.48
N ASN A 110 -9.01 -9.33 34.44
CA ASN A 110 -9.20 -10.54 33.66
C ASN A 110 -9.24 -10.18 32.16
N ASN A 111 -8.10 -9.82 31.60
CA ASN A 111 -7.94 -9.32 30.24
C ASN A 111 -8.24 -10.40 29.18
N PRO A 112 -8.67 -10.03 27.95
CA PRO A 112 -8.69 -8.67 27.37
C PRO A 112 -9.89 -7.80 27.78
N ILE A 113 -9.68 -6.49 27.80
CA ILE A 113 -10.68 -5.43 28.01
C ILE A 113 -11.03 -4.80 26.66
N TYR A 114 -12.27 -4.90 26.21
CA TYR A 114 -12.72 -4.29 24.95
C TYR A 114 -13.34 -2.92 25.21
N LEU A 115 -12.74 -1.87 24.66
CA LEU A 115 -13.30 -0.53 24.76
C LEU A 115 -14.25 -0.25 23.57
N PRO A 116 -15.52 0.17 23.84
CA PRO A 116 -16.42 0.64 22.79
C PRO A 116 -15.87 1.90 22.12
N LYS A 117 -16.27 2.18 20.87
CA LYS A 117 -15.85 3.40 20.16
C LYS A 117 -16.14 4.67 20.97
N ASN A 118 -15.25 5.66 20.87
CA ASN A 118 -15.37 6.96 21.55
C ASN A 118 -15.56 6.86 23.08
N VAL A 119 -15.05 5.82 23.74
CA VAL A 119 -15.03 5.69 25.20
C VAL A 119 -13.66 6.05 25.75
N GLY A 120 -13.62 6.88 26.78
CA GLY A 120 -12.40 7.23 27.52
C GLY A 120 -12.20 6.38 28.77
N VAL A 121 -10.95 6.07 29.12
CA VAL A 121 -10.56 5.55 30.43
C VAL A 121 -9.56 6.54 31.03
N GLU A 122 -9.90 7.12 32.18
CA GLU A 122 -9.13 8.15 32.85
C GLU A 122 -8.84 7.68 34.28
N GLY A 123 -7.57 7.51 34.61
CA GLY A 123 -7.18 7.38 36.01
C GLY A 123 -7.26 8.73 36.72
N ALA A 124 -7.73 8.72 37.97
CA ALA A 124 -7.77 9.93 38.78
C ALA A 124 -6.36 10.41 39.18
N GLU A 125 -5.36 9.51 39.15
CA GLU A 125 -3.97 9.82 39.45
C GLU A 125 -3.00 8.81 38.79
N LEU A 126 -2.17 9.28 37.85
CA LEU A 126 -1.23 8.43 37.08
C LEU A 126 -0.41 7.45 37.92
N ARG A 127 0.07 7.88 39.10
CA ARG A 127 0.97 7.07 39.93
C ARG A 127 0.27 6.02 40.78
N ASN A 128 -1.02 6.20 41.06
CA ASN A 128 -1.75 5.39 42.02
C ASN A 128 -2.89 4.58 41.40
N CYS A 129 -3.20 4.78 40.12
CA CYS A 129 -4.09 3.91 39.34
C CYS A 129 -3.24 2.82 38.66
N LEU A 130 -2.98 1.74 39.38
CA LEU A 130 -2.11 0.64 38.95
C LEU A 130 -2.94 -0.47 38.28
N VAL A 131 -2.62 -0.83 37.04
CA VAL A 131 -3.35 -1.86 36.28
C VAL A 131 -2.41 -2.99 35.88
N SER A 132 -2.81 -4.24 36.11
CA SER A 132 -2.07 -5.45 35.74
C SER A 132 -2.94 -6.42 34.96
N ALA A 133 -2.36 -7.11 33.98
CA ALA A 133 -3.00 -8.25 33.33
C ALA A 133 -3.04 -9.46 34.27
N GLN A 134 -4.16 -10.18 34.28
CA GLN A 134 -4.28 -11.51 34.89
C GLN A 134 -3.75 -12.61 33.95
N ASN A 135 -3.95 -12.45 32.63
CA ASN A 135 -3.57 -13.39 31.58
C ASN A 135 -2.42 -12.80 30.75
N PRO A 136 -1.13 -13.06 31.07
CA PRO A 136 0.02 -12.40 30.45
C PRO A 136 0.26 -12.80 28.99
N ASP A 137 -0.40 -13.84 28.49
CA ASP A 137 -0.38 -14.31 27.10
C ASP A 137 -1.45 -13.63 26.22
N GLN A 138 -2.24 -12.73 26.78
CA GLN A 138 -3.30 -12.00 26.09
C GLN A 138 -3.10 -10.49 26.24
N ASP A 139 -3.56 -9.73 25.24
CA ASP A 139 -3.53 -8.27 25.29
C ASP A 139 -4.37 -7.73 26.47
N LEU A 140 -3.93 -6.62 27.08
CA LEU A 140 -4.65 -6.03 28.22
C LEU A 140 -5.85 -5.19 27.75
N PHE A 141 -5.60 -4.13 26.99
CA PHE A 141 -6.64 -3.28 26.41
C PHE A 141 -6.74 -3.45 24.90
N TYR A 142 -7.97 -3.63 24.42
CA TYR A 142 -8.32 -3.46 23.02
C TYR A 142 -9.01 -2.12 22.78
N VAL A 143 -8.37 -1.28 21.97
CA VAL A 143 -8.84 0.04 21.56
C VAL A 143 -9.33 0.06 20.12
N GLY A 144 -10.17 1.03 19.79
CA GLY A 144 -10.67 1.31 18.46
C GLY A 144 -10.75 2.82 18.20
N GLN A 145 -11.71 3.21 17.36
CA GLN A 145 -11.87 4.61 16.96
C GLN A 145 -12.25 5.50 18.16
N GLY A 146 -11.45 6.55 18.38
CA GLY A 146 -11.74 7.62 19.34
C GLY A 146 -11.63 7.23 20.80
N ASN A 147 -10.99 6.09 21.12
CA ASN A 147 -10.67 5.75 22.50
C ASN A 147 -9.54 6.63 23.03
N HIS A 148 -9.62 6.95 24.31
CA HIS A 148 -8.62 7.74 25.02
C HIS A 148 -8.30 7.05 26.35
N LEU A 149 -7.02 6.71 26.57
CA LEU A 149 -6.56 6.14 27.85
C LEU A 149 -5.52 7.10 28.42
N THR A 150 -5.75 7.60 29.62
CA THR A 150 -4.84 8.53 30.30
C THR A 150 -4.75 8.23 31.78
N ASP A 151 -3.63 8.64 32.40
CA ASP A 151 -3.45 8.63 33.85
C ASP A 151 -3.55 7.24 34.51
N LEU A 152 -3.12 6.21 33.79
CA LEU A 152 -2.96 4.84 34.30
C LEU A 152 -1.49 4.43 34.30
N SER A 153 -1.05 3.71 35.33
CA SER A 153 0.25 3.04 35.38
C SER A 153 0.07 1.54 35.18
N PHE A 154 0.83 0.95 34.26
CA PHE A 154 0.79 -0.48 33.98
C PHE A 154 1.90 -1.20 34.74
N ILE A 155 1.52 -2.19 35.54
CA ILE A 155 2.41 -3.00 36.37
C ILE A 155 2.17 -4.49 36.12
N GLY A 156 2.98 -5.36 36.72
CA GLY A 156 2.78 -6.80 36.70
C GLY A 156 3.85 -7.56 35.94
N GLN A 157 3.54 -8.80 35.56
CA GLN A 157 4.46 -9.67 34.83
C GLN A 157 4.65 -9.20 33.39
N PRO A 158 5.82 -9.44 32.77
CA PRO A 158 6.02 -9.18 31.35
C PRO A 158 4.99 -9.92 30.50
N ALA A 159 4.51 -9.27 29.45
CA ALA A 159 3.67 -9.92 28.46
C ALA A 159 4.43 -11.06 27.76
N THR A 160 3.73 -12.15 27.47
CA THR A 160 4.25 -13.34 26.81
C THR A 160 3.51 -13.56 25.49
N ASN A 161 4.06 -14.38 24.59
CA ASN A 161 3.42 -14.71 23.30
C ASN A 161 3.09 -13.49 22.41
N GLY A 162 3.87 -12.40 22.52
CA GLY A 162 3.66 -11.18 21.73
C GLY A 162 2.48 -10.31 22.19
N ALA A 163 1.90 -10.60 23.36
CA ALA A 163 0.84 -9.77 23.92
C ALA A 163 1.32 -8.34 24.25
N ALA A 164 0.41 -7.38 24.18
CA ALA A 164 0.63 -5.96 24.39
C ALA A 164 -0.30 -5.39 25.47
N VAL A 165 0.15 -4.31 26.12
CA VAL A 165 -0.65 -3.58 27.10
C VAL A 165 -1.82 -2.84 26.41
N ILE A 166 -1.57 -2.30 25.22
CA ILE A 166 -2.57 -1.62 24.40
C ILE A 166 -2.45 -2.17 22.97
N ALA A 167 -3.54 -2.74 22.45
CA ALA A 167 -3.65 -3.25 21.10
C ALA A 167 -4.95 -2.79 20.45
N TYR A 168 -5.06 -2.85 19.13
CA TYR A 168 -6.34 -2.60 18.46
C TYR A 168 -7.25 -3.83 18.57
N THR A 169 -8.57 -3.62 18.70
CA THR A 169 -9.55 -4.73 18.75
C THR A 169 -9.33 -5.68 17.56
N PRO A 170 -9.06 -6.98 17.79
CA PRO A 170 -9.02 -7.95 16.72
C PRO A 170 -10.43 -8.04 16.13
N LEU A 171 -10.53 -8.14 14.81
CA LEU A 171 -11.83 -8.24 14.17
C LEU A 171 -12.52 -9.53 14.65
N VAL A 172 -13.72 -9.42 15.22
CA VAL A 172 -14.49 -10.59 15.67
C VAL A 172 -14.99 -11.36 14.45
N GLY A 173 -14.74 -12.67 14.40
CA GLY A 173 -15.19 -13.56 13.31
C GLY A 173 -14.11 -13.98 12.32
N VAL A 174 -12.84 -13.67 12.58
CA VAL A 174 -11.74 -14.15 11.74
C VAL A 174 -10.93 -15.17 12.52
N SER A 175 -11.07 -16.44 12.13
CA SER A 175 -10.18 -17.49 12.59
C SER A 175 -8.74 -17.03 12.36
N THR A 176 -7.89 -17.26 13.35
CA THR A 176 -6.43 -17.21 13.26
C THR A 176 -5.96 -17.51 11.82
N SER A 177 -5.33 -16.55 11.16
CA SER A 177 -4.68 -16.66 9.83
C SER A 177 -5.52 -16.36 8.57
N ILE A 178 -6.24 -15.25 8.53
CA ILE A 178 -6.39 -14.52 7.26
C ILE A 178 -5.56 -13.27 7.39
N TYR A 179 -4.65 -13.03 6.43
CA TYR A 179 -3.56 -12.07 6.50
C TYR A 179 -4.06 -10.60 6.51
N PHE A 180 -4.77 -10.19 7.56
CA PHE A 180 -5.28 -8.83 7.77
C PHE A 180 -4.14 -7.85 7.95
N ASP A 181 -3.09 -8.26 8.64
CA ASP A 181 -1.82 -7.58 8.73
C ASP A 181 -1.24 -7.32 7.34
N ALA A 182 -1.09 -8.35 6.51
CA ALA A 182 -0.60 -8.21 5.14
C ALA A 182 -1.51 -7.30 4.29
N ALA A 183 -2.82 -7.48 4.40
CA ALA A 183 -3.79 -6.67 3.66
C ALA A 183 -3.80 -5.21 4.11
N ASN A 184 -3.62 -4.94 5.41
CA ASN A 184 -3.50 -3.58 5.94
C ASN A 184 -2.18 -2.95 5.52
N LEU A 185 -1.07 -3.68 5.60
CA LEU A 185 0.25 -3.22 5.18
C LEU A 185 0.27 -2.90 3.68
N ILE A 186 -0.28 -3.77 2.82
CA ILE A 186 -0.42 -3.50 1.39
C ILE A 186 -1.31 -2.27 1.17
N ARG A 187 -2.47 -2.17 1.84
CA ARG A 187 -3.42 -1.07 1.61
C ARG A 187 -2.86 0.29 2.02
N GLN A 188 -2.16 0.36 3.16
CA GLN A 188 -1.52 1.59 3.63
C GLN A 188 -0.39 2.03 2.70
N ASN A 189 0.26 1.09 2.01
CA ASN A 189 1.36 1.35 1.08
C ASN A 189 0.95 1.25 -0.39
N ALA A 190 -0.33 1.13 -0.72
CA ALA A 190 -0.78 0.83 -2.08
C ALA A 190 -0.32 1.88 -3.10
N GLN A 191 -0.35 3.16 -2.69
CA GLN A 191 0.16 4.26 -3.50
C GLN A 191 1.67 4.18 -3.69
N TYR A 192 2.44 3.91 -2.63
CA TYR A 192 3.88 3.71 -2.73
C TYR A 192 4.23 2.55 -3.67
N ILE A 193 3.57 1.39 -3.51
CA ILE A 193 3.77 0.20 -4.36
C ILE A 193 3.49 0.55 -5.82
N ALA A 194 2.36 1.21 -6.09
CA ALA A 194 1.96 1.59 -7.43
C ALA A 194 2.92 2.58 -8.08
N HIS A 195 3.32 3.64 -7.36
CA HIS A 195 4.28 4.62 -7.83
C HIS A 195 5.66 4.02 -8.10
N GLU A 196 6.15 3.14 -7.23
CA GLU A 196 7.45 2.49 -7.39
C GLU A 196 7.46 1.46 -8.54
N ALA A 197 6.37 0.71 -8.71
CA ALA A 197 6.25 -0.25 -9.82
C ALA A 197 6.10 0.43 -11.18
N VAL A 198 5.24 1.44 -11.28
CA VAL A 198 5.02 2.19 -12.53
C VAL A 198 6.19 3.13 -12.82
N GLY A 199 6.77 3.74 -11.79
CA GLY A 199 7.95 4.59 -11.88
C GLY A 199 9.13 3.84 -12.49
N TYR A 200 9.32 2.57 -12.14
CA TYR A 200 10.32 1.75 -12.81
C TYR A 200 10.05 1.61 -14.29
N VAL A 201 8.87 1.14 -14.72
CA VAL A 201 8.63 0.88 -16.15
C VAL A 201 8.60 2.14 -17.03
N THR A 202 8.56 3.30 -16.39
CA THR A 202 8.63 4.62 -17.04
C THR A 202 9.98 5.30 -16.86
N SER A 203 10.91 4.71 -16.09
CA SER A 203 12.27 5.21 -15.89
C SER A 203 13.18 4.87 -17.08
N THR A 204 14.26 5.64 -17.22
CA THR A 204 15.36 5.35 -18.14
C THR A 204 16.09 4.04 -17.82
N ASP A 205 15.95 3.55 -16.59
CA ASP A 205 16.55 2.30 -16.12
C ASP A 205 15.75 1.05 -16.56
N TYR A 206 14.57 1.22 -17.17
CA TYR A 206 13.71 0.12 -17.59
C TYR A 206 13.97 -0.34 -19.02
N LYS A 207 14.42 -1.60 -19.10
CA LYS A 207 14.55 -2.43 -20.30
C LYS A 207 15.25 -1.76 -21.48
N TYR A 208 16.58 -1.86 -21.47
CA TYR A 208 17.32 -1.92 -22.72
C TYR A 208 16.89 -3.17 -23.48
N THR A 209 16.27 -2.99 -24.64
CA THR A 209 16.16 -4.06 -25.64
C THR A 209 17.47 -4.11 -26.42
N SER A 210 18.03 -5.32 -26.61
CA SER A 210 19.24 -5.49 -27.40
C SER A 210 18.92 -5.79 -28.86
N HIS A 211 19.71 -5.23 -29.76
CA HIS A 211 19.54 -5.31 -31.21
C HIS A 211 20.90 -5.50 -31.88
N THR A 212 20.88 -6.06 -33.07
CA THR A 212 22.09 -6.22 -33.90
C THR A 212 21.97 -5.29 -35.10
N ILE A 213 22.96 -4.43 -35.27
CA ILE A 213 23.06 -3.55 -36.42
C ILE A 213 23.50 -4.38 -37.62
N THR A 214 22.81 -4.26 -38.74
CA THR A 214 23.14 -4.99 -39.97
C THR A 214 23.87 -4.12 -41.00
N ASN A 215 23.79 -2.81 -40.85
CA ASN A 215 24.56 -1.84 -41.63
C ASN A 215 24.62 -0.50 -40.87
N ALA A 216 25.65 0.30 -41.13
CA ALA A 216 25.72 1.66 -40.62
C ALA A 216 26.40 2.60 -41.62
N ASP A 217 25.83 3.78 -41.79
CA ASP A 217 26.42 4.86 -42.59
C ASP A 217 26.80 6.02 -41.65
N TYR A 218 28.07 6.37 -41.64
CA TYR A 218 28.62 7.39 -40.76
C TYR A 218 29.16 8.58 -41.57
N SER A 219 28.68 9.78 -41.25
CA SER A 219 29.19 11.02 -41.83
C SER A 219 30.17 11.70 -40.85
N PRO A 220 31.49 11.66 -41.11
CA PRO A 220 32.46 12.30 -40.24
C PRO A 220 32.42 13.84 -40.30
N VAL A 221 31.70 14.41 -41.27
CA VAL A 221 31.50 15.87 -41.39
C VAL A 221 30.40 16.36 -40.45
N THR A 222 29.33 15.56 -40.28
CA THR A 222 28.16 15.95 -39.47
C THR A 222 28.09 15.27 -38.12
N GLY A 223 28.83 14.17 -37.91
CA GLY A 223 28.77 13.35 -36.69
C GLY A 223 27.55 12.44 -36.60
N ILE A 224 26.74 12.36 -37.66
CA ILE A 224 25.53 11.53 -37.68
C ILE A 224 25.88 10.10 -38.12
N LEU A 225 25.41 9.13 -37.33
CA LEU A 225 25.39 7.72 -37.66
C LEU A 225 23.96 7.31 -38.02
N THR A 226 23.76 6.81 -39.24
CA THR A 226 22.53 6.17 -39.70
C THR A 226 22.70 4.66 -39.57
N ALA A 227 22.11 4.05 -38.55
CA ALA A 227 22.22 2.62 -38.31
C ALA A 227 20.98 1.87 -38.84
N THR A 228 21.19 0.68 -39.37
CA THR A 228 20.15 -0.20 -39.92
C THR A 228 19.86 -1.36 -38.97
N VAL A 229 18.60 -1.49 -38.59
CA VAL A 229 18.02 -2.62 -37.85
C VAL A 229 16.66 -2.91 -38.46
N ALA A 230 16.44 -4.07 -39.08
CA ALA A 230 15.21 -4.32 -39.83
C ALA A 230 13.97 -4.34 -38.92
N ASN A 231 12.92 -3.62 -39.31
CA ASN A 231 11.64 -3.51 -38.58
C ASN A 231 11.82 -3.21 -37.08
N HIS A 232 12.72 -2.29 -36.76
CA HIS A 232 13.15 -2.05 -35.39
C HIS A 232 12.05 -1.52 -34.45
N GLY A 233 11.01 -0.88 -34.99
CA GLY A 233 9.88 -0.38 -34.19
C GLY A 233 10.23 0.79 -33.24
N PHE A 234 11.45 1.33 -33.34
CA PHE A 234 11.89 2.48 -32.53
C PHE A 234 11.13 3.75 -32.90
N ASN A 235 11.22 4.75 -32.02
CA ASN A 235 10.61 6.07 -32.16
C ASN A 235 11.66 7.17 -32.06
N THR A 236 11.45 8.29 -32.76
CA THR A 236 12.22 9.53 -32.51
C THR A 236 12.04 9.91 -31.05
N GLY A 237 13.14 10.28 -30.39
CA GLY A 237 13.16 10.56 -28.96
C GLY A 237 13.65 9.39 -28.13
N ASP A 238 13.45 8.13 -28.55
CA ASP A 238 14.08 6.96 -27.89
C ASP A 238 15.59 7.17 -27.75
N VAL A 239 16.20 6.57 -26.74
CA VAL A 239 17.66 6.60 -26.59
C VAL A 239 18.27 5.25 -26.92
N VAL A 240 19.46 5.30 -27.51
CA VAL A 240 20.27 4.12 -27.79
C VAL A 240 21.65 4.25 -27.19
N GLN A 241 22.21 3.11 -26.79
CA GLN A 241 23.57 2.99 -26.30
C GLN A 241 24.28 1.89 -27.09
N PHE A 242 25.51 2.14 -27.49
CA PHE A 242 26.34 1.18 -28.20
C PHE A 242 27.27 0.47 -27.20
N GLU A 243 27.36 -0.85 -27.31
CA GLU A 243 28.32 -1.64 -26.53
C GLU A 243 29.76 -1.34 -26.97
N HIS A 244 30.72 -1.53 -26.06
CA HIS A 244 32.13 -1.32 -26.34
C HIS A 244 32.57 -2.11 -27.58
N GLU A 245 33.22 -1.44 -28.54
CA GLU A 245 33.74 -2.04 -29.78
C GLU A 245 32.68 -2.81 -30.61
N SER A 246 31.41 -2.42 -30.50
CA SER A 246 30.28 -3.13 -31.12
C SER A 246 30.09 -2.94 -32.62
N ILE A 247 30.70 -1.91 -33.23
CA ILE A 247 30.62 -1.61 -34.66
C ILE A 247 32.02 -1.47 -35.23
N THR A 248 32.34 -2.23 -36.28
CA THR A 248 33.61 -2.17 -36.98
C THR A 248 33.45 -1.41 -38.30
N PHE A 249 34.30 -0.41 -38.52
CA PHE A 249 34.44 0.30 -39.79
C PHE A 249 35.82 0.05 -40.37
N SER A 250 35.91 0.03 -41.70
CA SER A 250 37.17 0.16 -42.41
C SER A 250 37.46 1.63 -42.68
N CYS A 251 38.69 2.08 -42.43
CA CYS A 251 39.14 3.44 -42.75
C CYS A 251 40.38 3.41 -43.64
N THR A 252 40.71 4.56 -44.23
CA THR A 252 41.93 4.77 -45.05
C THR A 252 42.96 5.68 -44.37
N TYR A 253 42.70 6.11 -43.14
CA TYR A 253 43.60 6.96 -42.37
C TYR A 253 44.88 6.22 -41.95
N ASP A 254 46.03 6.87 -42.10
CA ASP A 254 47.37 6.41 -41.67
C ASP A 254 47.73 4.95 -42.01
N GLY A 255 47.44 4.52 -43.24
CA GLY A 255 47.72 3.16 -43.73
C GLY A 255 46.49 2.24 -43.80
N GLY A 256 45.36 2.68 -43.24
CA GLY A 256 44.06 2.02 -43.31
C GLY A 256 43.94 0.75 -42.45
N GLY A 257 42.73 0.19 -42.37
CA GLY A 257 42.45 -0.99 -41.56
C GLY A 257 41.01 -1.06 -41.06
N ASN A 258 40.72 -2.11 -40.28
CA ASN A 258 39.43 -2.28 -39.61
C ASN A 258 39.57 -1.89 -38.14
N GLU A 259 38.73 -0.96 -37.70
CA GLU A 259 38.72 -0.44 -36.34
C GLU A 259 37.31 -0.55 -35.74
N SER A 260 37.23 -0.89 -34.46
CA SER A 260 35.96 -1.08 -33.75
C SER A 260 35.64 0.07 -32.81
N TYR A 261 34.36 0.41 -32.74
CA TYR A 261 33.81 1.58 -32.06
C TYR A 261 32.47 1.24 -31.37
N PRO A 262 32.05 2.01 -30.34
CA PRO A 262 32.82 3.04 -29.65
C PRO A 262 33.92 2.43 -28.76
N ARG A 263 35.06 3.12 -28.68
CA ARG A 263 36.17 2.87 -27.74
C ARG A 263 35.92 3.64 -26.44
N PRO A 264 36.65 3.36 -25.34
CA PRO A 264 36.41 3.97 -24.03
C PRO A 264 36.48 5.51 -24.03
N THR A 265 37.23 6.10 -24.97
CA THR A 265 37.40 7.55 -25.11
C THR A 265 36.43 8.20 -26.10
N ASP A 266 35.67 7.43 -26.86
CA ASP A 266 34.76 7.99 -27.87
C ASP A 266 33.51 8.58 -27.22
N TYR A 267 32.97 9.67 -27.78
CA TYR A 267 31.81 10.37 -27.21
C TYR A 267 30.61 9.45 -27.00
N ALA A 268 30.34 8.55 -27.95
CA ALA A 268 29.23 7.61 -27.90
C ALA A 268 29.35 6.51 -26.82
N MET A 269 30.53 6.33 -26.21
CA MET A 269 30.71 5.27 -25.21
C MET A 269 29.93 5.55 -23.93
N SER A 270 29.17 4.55 -23.47
CA SER A 270 28.36 4.60 -22.24
C SER A 270 27.40 5.79 -22.13
N ARG A 271 27.03 6.41 -23.25
CA ARG A 271 26.06 7.51 -23.31
C ARG A 271 24.75 7.03 -23.93
N ASP A 272 23.65 7.58 -23.42
CA ASP A 272 22.33 7.46 -24.04
C ASP A 272 22.21 8.53 -25.13
N LEU A 273 22.18 8.08 -26.39
CA LEU A 273 22.12 8.93 -27.56
C LEU A 273 20.69 8.97 -28.11
N PRO A 274 20.05 10.14 -28.18
CA PRO A 274 18.67 10.24 -28.65
C PRO A 274 18.59 9.98 -30.16
N ILE A 275 17.62 9.16 -30.56
CA ILE A 275 17.23 8.97 -31.96
C ILE A 275 16.61 10.27 -32.46
N THR A 276 17.30 10.95 -33.38
CA THR A 276 16.86 12.23 -33.96
C THR A 276 15.93 12.04 -35.14
N LYS A 277 16.04 10.91 -35.84
CA LYS A 277 15.19 10.55 -36.98
C LYS A 277 15.11 9.04 -37.14
N LYS A 278 14.02 8.56 -37.73
CA LYS A 278 13.80 7.15 -38.04
C LYS A 278 13.06 6.96 -39.33
N ASP A 279 13.24 5.79 -39.92
CA ASP A 279 12.30 5.16 -40.86
C ASP A 279 11.92 3.77 -40.32
N ALA A 280 11.49 2.84 -41.18
CA ALA A 280 11.09 1.48 -40.77
C ALA A 280 12.27 0.57 -40.41
N ASN A 281 13.43 0.79 -41.03
CA ASN A 281 14.61 -0.07 -40.95
C ASN A 281 15.87 0.68 -40.52
N THR A 282 15.82 1.99 -40.38
CA THR A 282 16.98 2.85 -40.08
C THR A 282 16.64 3.90 -39.03
N PHE A 283 17.64 4.29 -38.27
CA PHE A 283 17.55 5.41 -37.34
C PHE A 283 18.83 6.23 -37.33
N GLU A 284 18.73 7.51 -37.01
CA GLU A 284 19.85 8.47 -36.97
C GLU A 284 20.13 8.88 -35.52
N VAL A 285 21.42 8.94 -35.17
CA VAL A 285 21.92 9.46 -33.89
C VAL A 285 23.17 10.31 -34.10
N ASN A 286 23.35 11.34 -33.27
CA ASN A 286 24.62 12.08 -33.21
C ASN A 286 25.61 11.34 -32.31
N ILE A 287 26.76 10.96 -32.88
CA ILE A 287 27.82 10.22 -32.18
C ILE A 287 29.06 11.05 -31.87
N LEU A 288 29.05 12.35 -32.19
CA LEU A 288 30.13 13.28 -31.87
C LEU A 288 29.68 14.40 -30.92
N GLU A 289 30.59 14.81 -30.03
CA GLU A 289 30.42 16.03 -29.24
C GLU A 289 30.58 17.28 -30.10
N THR A 290 31.56 17.27 -31.01
CA THR A 290 31.86 18.36 -31.93
C THR A 290 32.08 17.78 -33.33
N ALA A 291 31.45 18.36 -34.33
CA ALA A 291 31.63 18.03 -35.74
C ALA A 291 32.35 19.18 -36.47
N PRO A 292 33.18 18.91 -37.49
CA PRO A 292 33.53 17.59 -38.02
C PRO A 292 34.50 16.80 -37.11
N SER A 293 34.61 15.49 -37.34
CA SER A 293 35.61 14.61 -36.72
C SER A 293 37.03 15.06 -37.05
N THR A 294 38.00 14.73 -36.18
CA THR A 294 39.43 14.95 -36.44
C THR A 294 39.96 14.16 -37.63
N ASP A 295 39.30 13.04 -37.96
CA ASP A 295 39.48 12.31 -39.22
C ASP A 295 38.18 12.31 -40.02
N THR A 296 38.25 12.86 -41.23
CA THR A 296 37.14 12.92 -42.19
C THR A 296 37.29 11.92 -43.34
N SER A 297 38.21 10.97 -43.24
CA SER A 297 38.37 9.89 -44.21
C SER A 297 37.10 9.02 -44.31
N PRO A 298 36.85 8.37 -45.46
CA PRO A 298 35.71 7.48 -45.60
C PRO A 298 35.76 6.31 -44.62
N HIS A 299 34.68 6.11 -43.87
CA HIS A 299 34.50 4.97 -42.97
C HIS A 299 33.42 4.04 -43.57
N THR A 300 33.81 2.83 -43.99
CA THR A 300 32.87 1.86 -44.59
C THR A 300 32.56 0.76 -43.60
N PHE A 301 31.28 0.52 -43.30
CA PHE A 301 30.85 -0.50 -42.35
C PHE A 301 31.35 -1.89 -42.74
N VAL A 302 31.88 -2.63 -41.77
CA VAL A 302 32.39 -4.00 -41.94
C VAL A 302 31.51 -5.01 -41.20
N SER A 303 31.27 -4.78 -39.91
CA SER A 303 30.51 -5.70 -39.07
C SER A 303 29.97 -5.01 -37.82
N ALA A 304 29.00 -5.65 -37.16
CA ALA A 304 28.62 -5.32 -35.79
C ALA A 304 28.49 -6.60 -34.95
N THR A 305 28.71 -6.49 -33.65
CA THR A 305 28.52 -7.59 -32.72
C THR A 305 27.03 -7.88 -32.52
N THR A 306 26.66 -9.15 -32.43
CA THR A 306 25.30 -9.56 -32.04
C THR A 306 24.89 -8.85 -30.74
N ASN A 307 23.71 -8.24 -30.71
CA ASN A 307 23.17 -7.52 -29.56
C ASN A 307 24.02 -6.33 -29.08
N GLY A 308 24.92 -5.81 -29.92
CA GLY A 308 25.80 -4.69 -29.61
C GLY A 308 25.12 -3.33 -29.49
N LEU A 309 23.82 -3.24 -29.79
CA LEU A 309 23.02 -2.04 -29.64
C LEU A 309 21.97 -2.24 -28.54
N LYS A 310 21.92 -1.33 -27.58
CA LYS A 310 20.85 -1.23 -26.57
C LYS A 310 19.91 -0.09 -26.93
N ARG A 311 18.60 -0.31 -26.83
CA ARG A 311 17.57 0.73 -27.00
C ARG A 311 16.68 0.81 -25.77
N ALA A 312 16.49 2.00 -25.24
CA ALA A 312 15.51 2.31 -24.20
C ALA A 312 14.52 3.37 -24.70
N THR A 313 13.27 3.28 -24.23
CA THR A 313 12.26 4.30 -24.55
C THR A 313 12.53 5.53 -23.68
N PHE A 314 12.75 6.70 -24.27
CA PHE A 314 12.77 7.96 -23.51
C PHE A 314 11.36 8.55 -23.52
N ASN A 315 10.60 8.25 -22.47
CA ASN A 315 9.30 8.87 -22.26
C ASN A 315 9.49 10.19 -21.50
N LEU A 316 9.35 11.33 -22.19
CA LEU A 316 9.01 12.57 -21.50
C LEU A 316 7.57 12.41 -20.99
N GLY A 317 7.45 12.07 -19.72
CA GLY A 317 6.18 11.75 -19.08
C GLY A 317 5.13 12.84 -19.24
N VAL A 318 4.14 12.57 -20.09
CA VAL A 318 2.74 13.04 -20.05
C VAL A 318 1.97 12.15 -21.05
N SER A 319 1.16 11.15 -20.67
CA SER A 319 -0.20 11.33 -20.13
C SER A 319 -0.89 9.96 -19.89
N SER A 320 -0.34 9.14 -18.99
CA SER A 320 -1.05 7.93 -18.51
C SER A 320 -0.66 7.49 -17.09
N VAL A 321 0.41 8.02 -16.50
CA VAL A 321 0.89 7.55 -15.18
C VAL A 321 -0.19 7.64 -14.09
N THR A 322 -1.09 8.63 -14.17
CA THR A 322 -2.25 8.72 -13.28
C THR A 322 -3.18 7.52 -13.43
N ASN A 323 -3.49 7.04 -14.65
CA ASN A 323 -4.33 5.84 -14.82
C ASN A 323 -3.58 4.54 -14.48
N CYS A 324 -2.30 4.37 -14.87
CA CYS A 324 -1.55 3.14 -14.58
C CYS A 324 -1.28 2.96 -13.08
N VAL A 325 -0.97 4.05 -12.36
CA VAL A 325 -0.81 4.01 -10.90
C VAL A 325 -2.15 3.74 -10.21
N GLU A 326 -3.24 4.38 -10.66
CA GLU A 326 -4.59 4.13 -10.17
C GLU A 326 -5.05 2.68 -10.41
N ASP A 327 -4.71 2.11 -11.58
CA ASP A 327 -5.02 0.73 -11.96
C ASP A 327 -4.32 -0.27 -11.03
N VAL A 328 -3.02 -0.08 -10.78
CA VAL A 328 -2.26 -0.91 -9.84
C VAL A 328 -2.83 -0.80 -8.44
N ALA A 329 -3.08 0.42 -7.95
CA ALA A 329 -3.67 0.65 -6.65
C ALA A 329 -5.07 0.00 -6.53
N SER A 330 -5.88 0.07 -7.58
CA SER A 330 -7.22 -0.53 -7.63
C SER A 330 -7.17 -2.06 -7.58
N ILE A 331 -6.22 -2.67 -8.30
CA ILE A 331 -6.01 -4.13 -8.26
C ILE A 331 -5.47 -4.58 -6.89
N LEU A 332 -4.54 -3.83 -6.28
CA LEU A 332 -4.08 -4.12 -4.91
C LEU A 332 -5.23 -3.97 -3.90
N ASN A 333 -6.09 -2.97 -4.05
CA ASN A 333 -7.28 -2.81 -3.22
C ASN A 333 -8.29 -3.96 -3.40
N ALA A 334 -8.47 -4.45 -4.62
CA ALA A 334 -9.30 -5.61 -4.90
C ALA A 334 -8.74 -6.89 -4.23
N ILE A 335 -7.44 -7.14 -4.37
CA ILE A 335 -6.76 -8.29 -3.76
C ILE A 335 -6.83 -8.21 -2.23
N THR A 336 -6.49 -7.06 -1.64
CA THR A 336 -6.55 -6.89 -0.17
C THR A 336 -7.98 -6.99 0.36
N HIS A 337 -8.99 -6.59 -0.41
CA HIS A 337 -10.38 -6.80 -0.06
C HIS A 337 -10.72 -8.29 0.03
N ASP A 338 -10.29 -9.09 -0.95
CA ASP A 338 -10.51 -10.54 -0.94
C ASP A 338 -9.69 -11.25 0.16
N ILE A 339 -8.44 -10.85 0.41
CA ILE A 339 -7.62 -11.39 1.52
C ILE A 339 -8.33 -11.20 2.87
N THR A 340 -8.94 -10.04 3.11
CA THR A 340 -9.63 -9.74 4.37
C THR A 340 -11.00 -10.39 4.53
N ARG A 341 -11.63 -10.88 3.45
CA ARG A 341 -13.01 -11.37 3.48
C ARG A 341 -13.17 -12.83 3.01
N GLY A 342 -12.08 -13.43 2.54
CA GLY A 342 -12.10 -14.72 1.87
C GLY A 342 -12.70 -14.65 0.45
N GLY A 343 -12.37 -15.63 -0.37
CA GLY A 343 -12.82 -15.70 -1.78
C GLY A 343 -11.91 -14.93 -2.75
N ASN A 344 -12.44 -14.61 -3.93
CA ASN A 344 -11.71 -13.93 -5.03
C ASN A 344 -12.58 -12.92 -5.81
N SER A 345 -13.68 -12.48 -5.22
CA SER A 345 -14.74 -11.73 -5.90
C SER A 345 -14.27 -10.41 -6.51
N LYS A 346 -13.44 -9.65 -5.80
CA LYS A 346 -12.93 -8.36 -6.28
C LYS A 346 -11.78 -8.54 -7.26
N SER A 347 -10.94 -9.55 -7.06
CA SER A 347 -9.84 -9.91 -7.95
C SER A 347 -10.36 -10.38 -9.31
N VAL A 348 -11.42 -11.20 -9.32
CA VAL A 348 -12.12 -11.59 -10.56
C VAL A 348 -12.78 -10.38 -11.22
N GLY A 349 -13.45 -9.53 -10.45
CA GLY A 349 -14.04 -8.30 -10.97
C GLY A 349 -13.02 -7.35 -11.61
N ALA A 350 -11.84 -7.20 -11.00
CA ALA A 350 -10.73 -6.43 -11.55
C ALA A 350 -10.16 -7.09 -12.81
N GLY A 351 -10.02 -8.42 -12.85
CA GLY A 351 -9.62 -9.11 -14.09
C GLY A 351 -10.58 -8.87 -15.25
N LEU A 352 -11.90 -8.91 -14.98
CA LEU A 352 -12.95 -8.70 -15.97
C LEU A 352 -13.05 -7.25 -16.47
N SER A 353 -12.51 -6.25 -15.76
CA SER A 353 -12.44 -4.87 -16.30
C SER A 353 -11.40 -4.73 -17.42
N TYR A 354 -10.40 -5.63 -17.48
CA TYR A 354 -9.38 -5.64 -18.54
C TYR A 354 -9.60 -6.74 -19.59
N TYR A 355 -10.63 -7.58 -19.43
CA TYR A 355 -10.93 -8.67 -20.36
C TYR A 355 -12.42 -8.96 -20.44
N ASN A 356 -12.97 -8.87 -21.66
CA ASN A 356 -14.40 -9.06 -21.89
C ASN A 356 -14.79 -10.47 -22.38
N GLY A 357 -13.89 -11.46 -22.23
CA GLY A 357 -14.13 -12.83 -22.71
C GLY A 357 -13.63 -13.11 -24.13
N THR A 358 -13.32 -12.07 -24.91
CA THR A 358 -12.84 -12.20 -26.29
C THR A 358 -11.60 -11.35 -26.56
N ASN A 359 -11.55 -10.13 -26.02
CA ASN A 359 -10.50 -9.14 -26.25
C ASN A 359 -9.98 -8.56 -24.94
N LEU A 360 -8.68 -8.25 -24.90
CA LEU A 360 -8.12 -7.38 -23.87
C LEU A 360 -8.66 -5.96 -24.00
N GLN A 361 -8.92 -5.31 -22.88
CA GLN A 361 -9.37 -3.93 -22.76
C GLN A 361 -8.27 -3.14 -22.03
N HIS A 362 -8.06 -1.88 -22.43
CA HIS A 362 -7.15 -0.91 -21.78
C HIS A 362 -5.64 -1.23 -21.79
N ILE A 363 -5.22 -2.48 -22.03
CA ILE A 363 -3.81 -2.92 -22.03
C ILE A 363 -3.32 -3.42 -23.40
N VAL A 364 -4.05 -3.12 -24.49
CA VAL A 364 -3.67 -3.53 -25.84
C VAL A 364 -2.40 -2.81 -26.28
N GLY A 365 -1.37 -3.57 -26.66
CA GLY A 365 -0.07 -3.03 -27.09
C GLY A 365 0.93 -2.77 -25.95
N VAL A 366 0.55 -2.96 -24.69
CA VAL A 366 1.39 -2.74 -23.50
C VAL A 366 1.37 -3.92 -22.51
N ALA A 367 1.07 -5.12 -23.02
CA ALA A 367 0.86 -6.31 -22.19
C ALA A 367 2.14 -6.72 -21.43
N SER A 368 3.31 -6.59 -22.05
CA SER A 368 4.60 -6.93 -21.42
C SER A 368 4.90 -6.00 -20.25
N GLU A 369 4.74 -4.69 -20.45
CA GLU A 369 4.93 -3.67 -19.43
C GLU A 369 3.94 -3.83 -18.29
N THR A 370 2.68 -4.14 -18.60
CA THR A 370 1.64 -4.42 -17.61
C THR A 370 2.04 -5.62 -16.73
N ILE A 371 2.52 -6.70 -17.33
CA ILE A 371 2.98 -7.89 -16.62
C ILE A 371 4.12 -7.53 -15.66
N ASP A 372 5.11 -6.76 -16.11
CA ASP A 372 6.28 -6.38 -15.30
C ASP A 372 5.90 -5.45 -14.13
N VAL A 373 4.97 -4.52 -14.35
CA VAL A 373 4.40 -3.68 -13.29
C VAL A 373 3.77 -4.52 -12.19
N PHE A 374 2.97 -5.54 -12.53
CA PHE A 374 2.32 -6.38 -11.52
C PHE A 374 3.30 -7.34 -10.83
N TYR A 375 4.32 -7.85 -11.53
CA TYR A 375 5.40 -8.60 -10.89
C TYR A 375 6.16 -7.74 -9.88
N ARG A 376 6.55 -6.52 -10.26
CA ARG A 376 7.26 -5.61 -9.36
C ARG A 376 6.38 -5.23 -8.17
N SER A 377 5.11 -4.93 -8.40
CA SER A 377 4.12 -4.64 -7.35
C SER A 377 4.00 -5.79 -6.34
N ALA A 378 3.97 -7.04 -6.82
CA ALA A 378 3.92 -8.22 -5.97
C ALA A 378 5.19 -8.38 -5.10
N ASN A 379 6.36 -8.07 -5.64
CA ASN A 379 7.63 -8.19 -4.90
C ASN A 379 7.81 -7.08 -3.86
N ILE A 380 7.42 -5.85 -4.18
CA ILE A 380 7.38 -4.75 -3.20
C ILE A 380 6.39 -5.09 -2.09
N SER A 381 5.19 -5.58 -2.45
CA SER A 381 4.19 -6.03 -1.48
C SER A 381 4.73 -7.11 -0.55
N ARG A 382 5.44 -8.11 -1.09
CA ARG A 382 6.10 -9.16 -0.29
C ARG A 382 7.14 -8.58 0.67
N SER A 383 7.94 -7.62 0.21
CA SER A 383 8.97 -6.95 1.04
C SER A 383 8.31 -6.20 2.20
N ILE A 384 7.24 -5.46 1.92
CA ILE A 384 6.45 -4.74 2.93
C ILE A 384 5.85 -5.70 3.97
N ILE A 385 5.22 -6.79 3.52
CA ILE A 385 4.58 -7.77 4.42
C ILE A 385 5.63 -8.43 5.33
N ASN A 386 6.82 -8.71 4.81
CA ASN A 386 7.91 -9.35 5.56
C ASN A 386 8.78 -8.35 6.34
N ASN A 387 8.44 -7.06 6.34
CA ASN A 387 9.26 -5.98 6.90
C ASN A 387 10.73 -6.05 6.42
N ALA A 388 10.91 -6.33 5.13
CA ALA A 388 12.20 -6.47 4.46
C ALA A 388 12.47 -5.29 3.52
N THR A 389 13.75 -4.97 3.32
CA THR A 389 14.17 -3.91 2.42
C THR A 389 13.86 -4.27 0.96
N TRP A 390 13.09 -3.43 0.28
CA TRP A 390 12.90 -3.52 -1.17
C TRP A 390 14.18 -3.10 -1.91
N GLY A 391 14.56 -3.84 -2.96
CA GLY A 391 15.71 -3.49 -3.80
C GLY A 391 17.08 -3.85 -3.21
N SER A 392 17.15 -4.42 -2.00
CA SER A 392 18.38 -5.09 -1.60
C SER A 392 18.48 -6.41 -2.35
N THR A 393 19.46 -6.56 -3.24
CA THR A 393 19.95 -7.88 -3.63
C THR A 393 20.34 -8.56 -2.32
N GLY A 394 19.56 -9.55 -1.89
CA GLY A 394 19.92 -10.34 -0.73
C GLY A 394 21.28 -10.97 -1.00
N SER A 395 22.33 -10.39 -0.42
CA SER A 395 23.63 -11.05 -0.36
C SER A 395 23.48 -12.18 0.66
N GLY A 396 23.31 -13.42 0.17
CA GLY A 396 23.26 -14.58 1.07
C GLY A 396 22.56 -15.85 0.59
N ILE A 397 21.78 -15.84 -0.50
CA ILE A 397 21.20 -17.09 -1.04
C ILE A 397 22.16 -17.66 -2.09
N SER A 398 23.00 -18.60 -1.66
CA SER A 398 23.80 -19.43 -2.55
C SER A 398 23.07 -20.76 -2.79
N SER A 399 22.73 -21.07 -4.04
CA SER A 399 22.31 -22.42 -4.43
C SER A 399 23.38 -23.07 -5.29
N SER A 400 23.64 -24.35 -5.06
CA SER A 400 24.59 -25.14 -5.84
C SER A 400 24.01 -25.39 -7.24
N VAL A 401 24.72 -24.94 -8.27
CA VAL A 401 24.39 -25.29 -9.66
C VAL A 401 24.56 -26.79 -9.85
N THR A 402 23.51 -27.48 -10.32
CA THR A 402 23.50 -28.93 -10.58
C THR A 402 23.62 -29.28 -12.05
N GLY A 403 23.48 -28.31 -12.95
CA GLY A 403 23.69 -28.49 -14.38
C GLY A 403 23.63 -27.18 -15.14
N GLY A 404 24.13 -27.18 -16.37
CA GLY A 404 23.97 -26.05 -17.28
C GLY A 404 24.13 -26.47 -18.72
N THR A 405 23.29 -25.93 -19.60
CA THR A 405 23.39 -26.09 -21.04
C THR A 405 23.64 -24.73 -21.69
N TYR A 406 24.60 -24.66 -22.60
CA TYR A 406 24.90 -23.45 -23.35
C TYR A 406 24.62 -23.68 -24.83
N ASP A 407 23.75 -22.86 -25.41
CA ASP A 407 23.50 -22.84 -26.84
C ASP A 407 24.38 -21.78 -27.50
N ARG A 408 25.43 -22.23 -28.20
CA ARG A 408 26.36 -21.38 -28.94
C ARG A 408 25.75 -20.63 -30.12
N THR A 409 24.55 -21.00 -30.56
CA THR A 409 23.86 -20.36 -31.70
C THR A 409 23.07 -19.15 -31.23
N THR A 410 22.41 -19.27 -30.07
CA THR A 410 21.59 -18.19 -29.48
C THR A 410 22.34 -17.39 -28.40
N GLY A 411 23.47 -17.90 -27.92
CA GLY A 411 24.24 -17.30 -26.81
C GLY A 411 23.59 -17.50 -25.43
N VAL A 412 22.52 -18.30 -25.34
CA VAL A 412 21.75 -18.48 -24.11
C VAL A 412 22.33 -19.63 -23.28
N MET A 413 22.58 -19.36 -21.99
CA MET A 413 22.90 -20.38 -21.00
C MET A 413 21.67 -20.67 -20.13
N THR A 414 21.26 -21.93 -20.06
CA THR A 414 20.29 -22.41 -19.06
C THR A 414 21.06 -23.01 -17.90
N VAL A 415 20.82 -22.52 -16.68
CA VAL A 415 21.48 -23.00 -15.45
C VAL A 415 20.43 -23.66 -14.56
N THR A 416 20.69 -24.89 -14.13
CA THR A 416 19.82 -25.64 -13.22
C THR A 416 20.40 -25.56 -11.81
N ALA A 417 19.58 -25.14 -10.85
CA ALA A 417 19.93 -25.13 -9.43
C ALA A 417 18.68 -25.47 -8.59
N PRO A 418 18.75 -26.40 -7.62
CA PRO A 418 17.60 -26.75 -6.79
C PRO A 418 17.28 -25.61 -5.82
N LEU A 419 15.98 -25.30 -5.68
CA LEU A 419 15.47 -24.30 -4.74
C LEU A 419 16.23 -22.96 -4.80
N HIS A 420 16.55 -22.50 -6.02
CA HIS A 420 17.35 -21.29 -6.22
C HIS A 420 16.67 -20.01 -5.73
N GLY A 421 15.34 -19.99 -5.59
CA GLY A 421 14.58 -18.82 -5.12
C GLY A 421 14.62 -17.62 -6.08
N LEU A 422 15.47 -17.66 -7.10
CA LEU A 422 15.58 -16.66 -8.15
C LEU A 422 14.26 -16.46 -8.88
N ILE A 423 13.94 -15.20 -9.12
CA ILE A 423 12.87 -14.74 -9.99
C ILE A 423 13.44 -14.05 -11.23
N ARG A 424 12.58 -13.73 -12.19
CA ARG A 424 12.99 -13.05 -13.43
C ARG A 424 13.68 -11.72 -13.08
N ASP A 425 14.77 -11.42 -13.79
CA ASP A 425 15.60 -10.21 -13.68
C ASP A 425 16.41 -10.05 -12.38
N ASP A 426 16.48 -11.10 -11.54
CA ASP A 426 17.42 -11.12 -10.43
C ASP A 426 18.87 -11.05 -10.94
N ALA A 427 19.66 -10.14 -10.35
CA ALA A 427 21.09 -10.08 -10.60
C ALA A 427 21.76 -11.31 -9.97
N VAL A 428 22.35 -12.16 -10.82
CA VAL A 428 23.04 -13.38 -10.39
C VAL A 428 24.55 -13.25 -10.56
N LYS A 429 25.31 -13.73 -9.57
CA LYS A 429 26.76 -13.96 -9.69
C LYS A 429 27.00 -15.46 -9.78
N LEU A 430 27.49 -15.92 -10.93
CA LEU A 430 27.87 -17.31 -11.16
C LEU A 430 29.37 -17.47 -10.89
N THR A 431 29.76 -18.51 -10.15
CA THR A 431 31.17 -18.82 -9.84
C THR A 431 31.42 -20.31 -9.96
N GLY A 432 32.57 -20.71 -10.49
CA GLY A 432 33.01 -22.11 -10.49
C GLY A 432 32.32 -23.02 -11.52
N LEU A 433 31.70 -22.46 -12.57
CA LEU A 433 31.16 -23.26 -13.67
C LEU A 433 32.30 -23.84 -14.52
N GLY A 434 32.33 -25.16 -14.66
CA GLY A 434 33.22 -25.87 -15.58
C GLY A 434 32.46 -26.33 -16.81
N PHE A 435 33.01 -26.07 -17.99
CA PHE A 435 32.43 -26.49 -19.27
C PHE A 435 33.37 -27.50 -19.95
N THR A 436 32.79 -28.56 -20.50
CA THR A 436 33.49 -29.45 -21.44
C THR A 436 32.95 -29.20 -22.84
N CYS A 437 33.79 -28.73 -23.75
CA CYS A 437 33.47 -28.75 -25.17
C CYS A 437 33.59 -30.19 -25.69
N PRO A 438 32.61 -30.70 -26.45
CA PRO A 438 32.77 -31.94 -27.19
C PRO A 438 33.86 -31.86 -28.26
#